data_AF-M2C5I2-F1
#
_entry.id   AF-M2C5I2-F1
#
_cell.length_a   1.000
_cell.length_b   1.000
_cell.length_c   1.000
_cell.angle_alpha   90.00
_cell.angle_beta   90.00
_cell.angle_gamma   90.00
#
_symmetry.space_group_name_H-M   'P 1'
#
loop_
_entity.id
_entity.type
_entity.pdbx_description
1 polymer ?
#
loop_
_entity_poly.entity_id
_entity_poly.type
_entity_poly.pdbx_seq_one_letter_code
_entity_poly.pdbx_strand_id
1 'polypeptide(L)'
;MKKSIILLSMFIFSLLVLYAKRTPPPEIPSIIHNGYEYIANYSDGIFKGTGQMIIKSIKDSKIKKTISIYSIWYNPFLEKDVQWIFIKETELIDNDTIRIYNENDEIFDLELINYKVKKIKKTT
;
A
#
# COMPACT_ATOMS: atom_id res chain seq x y z
N MET A 1 -40.12 10.12 33.01
CA MET A 1 -38.63 10.06 33.10
C MET A 1 -38.04 8.75 32.56
N LYS A 2 -38.54 7.56 32.94
CA LYS A 2 -37.97 6.26 32.49
C LYS A 2 -38.05 6.01 30.96
N LYS A 3 -39.14 6.40 30.29
CA LYS A 3 -39.30 6.21 28.82
C LYS A 3 -38.33 7.04 27.97
N SER A 4 -37.98 8.24 28.43
CA SER A 4 -37.07 9.14 27.70
C SER A 4 -35.61 8.68 27.77
N ILE A 5 -35.22 8.00 28.85
CA ILE A 5 -33.88 7.42 29.01
C ILE A 5 -33.69 6.20 28.08
N ILE A 6 -34.74 5.39 27.91
CA ILE A 6 -34.72 4.22 27.01
C ILE A 6 -34.59 4.65 25.54
N LEU A 7 -35.33 5.68 25.12
CA LEU A 7 -35.23 6.26 23.77
C LEU A 7 -33.83 6.85 23.49
N LEU A 8 -33.24 7.53 24.47
CA LEU A 8 -31.89 8.09 24.35
C LEU A 8 -30.82 6.99 24.25
N SER A 9 -30.98 5.90 25.01
CA SER A 9 -30.09 4.73 24.95
C SER A 9 -30.14 4.01 23.60
N MET A 10 -31.32 3.89 22.98
CA MET A 10 -31.46 3.28 21.65
C MET A 10 -30.83 4.14 20.55
N PHE A 11 -30.91 5.47 20.67
CA PHE A 11 -30.29 6.40 19.73
C PHE A 11 -28.75 6.35 19.78
N ILE A 12 -28.18 6.26 20.99
CA ILE A 12 -26.72 6.13 21.18
C ILE A 12 -26.18 4.82 20.58
N PHE A 13 -26.93 3.72 20.66
CA PHE A 13 -26.51 2.43 20.08
C PHE A 13 -26.52 2.43 18.55
N SER A 14 -27.38 3.24 17.92
CA SER A 14 -27.46 3.35 16.46
C SER A 14 -26.30 4.11 15.82
N LEU A 15 -25.57 4.93 16.59
CA LEU A 15 -24.39 5.66 16.13
C LEU A 15 -23.12 4.79 16.04
N LEU A 16 -23.13 3.56 16.58
CA LEU A 16 -21.96 2.69 16.65
C LEU A 16 -21.73 1.83 15.40
N VAL A 17 -22.65 1.84 14.44
CA VAL A 17 -22.52 1.03 13.21
C VAL A 17 -22.06 1.90 12.04
N LEU A 18 -20.88 2.50 12.19
CA LEU A 18 -20.12 3.05 11.07
C LEU A 18 -19.40 1.89 10.37
N TYR A 19 -20.04 1.32 9.35
CA TYR A 19 -19.36 0.48 8.36
C TYR A 19 -18.40 1.37 7.57
N ALA A 20 -17.17 1.53 8.07
CA ALA A 20 -16.10 2.18 7.33
C ALA A 20 -15.65 1.23 6.19
N LYS A 21 -16.36 1.30 5.06
CA LYS A 21 -15.91 0.65 3.82
C LYS A 21 -14.58 1.28 3.43
N ARG A 22 -13.56 0.44 3.13
CA ARG A 22 -12.22 0.93 2.80
C ARG A 22 -12.26 1.86 1.58
N THR A 23 -11.48 2.93 1.62
CA THR A 23 -11.25 3.78 0.45
C THR A 23 -10.48 3.00 -0.61
N PRO A 24 -10.69 3.30 -1.90
CA PRO A 24 -9.89 2.70 -2.96
C PRO A 24 -8.40 3.03 -2.76
N PRO A 25 -7.50 2.19 -3.28
CA PRO A 25 -6.07 2.49 -3.27
C PRO A 25 -5.81 3.84 -3.96
N PRO A 26 -4.80 4.61 -3.51
CA PRO A 26 -4.42 5.85 -4.17
C PRO A 26 -3.89 5.57 -5.59
N GLU A 27 -4.23 6.46 -6.53
CA GLU A 27 -3.65 6.43 -7.87
C GLU A 27 -2.25 7.02 -7.83
N ILE A 28 -1.25 6.22 -8.23
CA ILE A 28 0.16 6.62 -8.19
C ILE A 28 0.68 6.72 -9.63
N PRO A 29 1.30 7.87 -10.01
CA PRO A 29 1.90 8.01 -11.32
C PRO A 29 3.07 7.04 -11.50
N SER A 30 3.23 6.49 -12.70
CA SER A 30 4.40 5.69 -13.03
C SER A 30 5.63 6.59 -13.18
N ILE A 31 6.80 6.07 -12.81
CA ILE A 31 8.08 6.74 -12.99
C ILE A 31 8.72 6.20 -14.25
N ILE A 32 9.14 7.08 -15.17
CA ILE A 32 9.90 6.69 -16.37
C ILE A 32 11.35 7.06 -16.14
N HIS A 33 12.24 6.06 -16.20
CA HIS A 33 13.67 6.26 -15.99
C HIS A 33 14.49 5.24 -16.79
N ASN A 34 15.55 5.69 -17.47
CA ASN A 34 16.46 4.85 -18.27
C ASN A 34 15.79 3.87 -19.25
N GLY A 35 14.67 4.26 -19.86
CA GLY A 35 13.94 3.41 -20.82
C GLY A 35 13.07 2.33 -20.16
N TYR A 36 12.86 2.42 -18.86
CA TYR A 36 11.94 1.58 -18.11
C TYR A 36 10.86 2.42 -17.44
N GLU A 37 9.67 1.84 -17.38
CA GLU A 37 8.52 2.34 -16.62
C GLU A 37 8.41 1.54 -15.33
N TYR A 38 8.33 2.26 -14.21
CA TYR A 38 8.20 1.74 -12.86
C TYR A 38 6.80 2.03 -12.36
N ILE A 39 6.04 0.97 -12.07
CA ILE A 39 4.62 1.03 -11.75
C ILE A 39 4.42 0.40 -10.37
N ALA A 40 3.91 1.20 -9.43
CA ALA A 40 3.48 0.69 -8.14
C ALA A 40 2.30 -0.27 -8.31
N ASN A 41 2.36 -1.43 -7.67
CA ASN A 41 1.29 -2.42 -7.71
C ASN A 41 1.15 -3.13 -6.36
N TYR A 42 -0.02 -3.73 -6.17
CA TYR A 42 -0.30 -4.58 -5.03
C TYR A 42 -0.60 -6.01 -5.49
N SER A 43 -0.03 -6.99 -4.79
CA SER A 43 -0.35 -8.40 -4.99
C SER A 43 -0.99 -8.95 -3.71
N ASP A 44 -2.23 -9.40 -3.87
CA ASP A 44 -3.00 -10.01 -2.81
C ASP A 44 -2.78 -11.53 -2.80
N GLY A 45 -2.17 -12.03 -1.74
CA GLY A 45 -1.94 -13.47 -1.54
C GLY A 45 -2.98 -14.13 -0.63
N ILE A 46 -2.73 -15.40 -0.29
CA ILE A 46 -3.57 -16.15 0.67
C ILE A 46 -3.21 -15.76 2.10
N PHE A 47 -1.92 -15.74 2.43
CA PHE A 47 -1.44 -15.49 3.80
C PHE A 47 -0.81 -14.11 4.00
N LYS A 48 -0.51 -13.41 2.90
CA LYS A 48 0.17 -12.12 2.95
C LYS A 48 -0.18 -11.25 1.76
N GLY A 49 -0.19 -9.94 2.01
CA GLY A 49 -0.25 -8.88 1.01
C GLY A 49 1.15 -8.39 0.69
N THR A 50 1.41 -8.05 -0.58
CA THR A 50 2.74 -7.59 -1.01
C THR A 50 2.62 -6.32 -1.84
N GLY A 51 3.25 -5.24 -1.36
CA GLY A 51 3.54 -4.06 -2.17
C GLY A 51 4.71 -4.37 -3.09
N GLN A 52 4.54 -4.16 -4.39
CA GLN A 52 5.53 -4.52 -5.40
C GLN A 52 5.70 -3.42 -6.44
N MET A 53 6.89 -3.35 -7.04
CA MET A 53 7.19 -2.50 -8.17
C MET A 53 7.25 -3.35 -9.43
N ILE A 54 6.41 -3.03 -10.41
CA ILE A 54 6.46 -3.62 -11.75
C ILE A 54 7.33 -2.74 -12.62
N ILE A 55 8.31 -3.34 -13.27
CA ILE A 55 9.27 -2.68 -14.14
C ILE A 55 9.03 -3.19 -15.55
N LYS A 56 8.71 -2.30 -16.49
CA LYS A 56 8.47 -2.63 -17.89
C LYS A 56 9.44 -1.86 -18.77
N SER A 57 9.97 -2.47 -19.82
CA SER A 57 10.67 -1.67 -20.84
C SER A 57 9.67 -0.88 -21.66
N ILE A 58 9.97 0.39 -21.92
CA ILE A 58 9.14 1.23 -22.82
C ILE A 58 9.30 0.83 -24.29
N LYS A 59 10.41 0.15 -24.64
CA LYS A 59 10.73 -0.27 -26.01
C LYS A 59 10.28 -1.69 -26.30
N ASP A 60 10.42 -2.60 -25.34
CA ASP A 60 10.06 -4.01 -25.48
C ASP A 60 9.05 -4.44 -24.42
N SER A 61 7.80 -4.62 -24.86
CA SER A 61 6.69 -5.01 -23.99
C SER A 61 6.85 -6.41 -23.37
N LYS A 62 7.77 -7.24 -23.88
CA LYS A 62 8.07 -8.56 -23.30
C LYS A 62 8.94 -8.46 -22.05
N ILE A 63 9.72 -7.39 -21.91
CA ILE A 63 10.58 -7.18 -20.75
C ILE A 63 9.73 -6.63 -19.61
N LYS A 64 9.36 -7.52 -18.69
CA LYS A 64 8.66 -7.20 -17.46
C LYS A 64 9.32 -7.89 -16.28
N LYS A 65 9.61 -7.13 -15.22
CA LYS A 65 10.13 -7.63 -13.95
C LYS A 65 9.24 -7.14 -12.82
N THR A 66 9.11 -7.96 -11.77
CA THR A 66 8.37 -7.59 -10.57
C THR A 66 9.32 -7.70 -9.38
N ILE A 67 9.42 -6.63 -8.59
CA ILE A 67 10.22 -6.58 -7.37
C ILE A 67 9.29 -6.42 -6.18
N SER A 68 9.38 -7.31 -5.21
CA SER A 68 8.64 -7.18 -3.94
C SER A 68 9.33 -6.14 -3.05
N ILE A 69 8.58 -5.14 -2.58
CA ILE A 69 9.09 -4.05 -1.74
C ILE A 69 8.90 -4.40 -0.26
N TYR A 70 7.69 -4.82 0.10
CA TYR A 70 7.35 -5.27 1.44
C TYR A 70 6.28 -6.36 1.39
N SER A 71 6.20 -7.16 2.45
CA SER A 71 5.14 -8.13 2.65
C SER A 71 4.55 -7.98 4.05
N ILE A 72 3.23 -8.07 4.14
CA ILE A 72 2.49 -8.01 5.40
C ILE A 72 1.68 -9.29 5.53
N TRP A 73 1.87 -9.98 6.65
CA TRP A 73 1.11 -11.19 6.96
C TRP A 73 -0.29 -10.82 7.40
N TYR A 74 -1.26 -11.54 6.85
CA TYR A 74 -2.64 -11.40 7.25
C TYR A 74 -2.88 -12.15 8.55
N ASN A 75 -3.64 -11.52 9.44
CA ASN A 75 -4.30 -12.18 10.54
C ASN A 75 -5.47 -13.01 9.97
N PRO A 76 -5.48 -14.35 10.16
CA PRO A 76 -6.54 -15.22 9.63
C PRO A 76 -7.91 -15.01 10.28
N PHE A 77 -7.97 -14.29 11.41
CA PHE A 77 -9.21 -13.99 12.14
C PHE A 77 -9.86 -12.67 11.71
N LEU A 78 -9.25 -11.93 10.78
CA LEU A 78 -9.77 -10.67 10.24
C LEU A 78 -10.04 -10.81 8.74
N GLU A 79 -10.97 -9.99 8.23
CA GLU A 79 -11.19 -9.88 6.79
C GLU A 79 -9.91 -9.42 6.09
N LYS A 80 -9.71 -9.86 4.85
CA LYS A 80 -8.42 -9.68 4.17
C LYS A 80 -8.22 -8.26 3.63
N ASP A 81 -9.28 -7.72 3.05
CA ASP A 81 -9.30 -6.41 2.42
C ASP A 81 -9.11 -5.26 3.42
N VAL A 82 -9.58 -5.42 4.68
CA VAL A 82 -9.30 -4.45 5.75
C VAL A 82 -7.83 -4.41 6.16
N GLN A 83 -7.06 -5.44 5.81
CA GLN A 83 -5.63 -5.59 6.15
C GLN A 83 -4.69 -5.23 5.00
N TRP A 84 -5.22 -4.86 3.83
CA TRP A 84 -4.40 -4.45 2.70
C TRP A 84 -3.65 -3.17 3.04
N ILE A 85 -2.39 -3.08 2.63
CA ILE A 85 -1.58 -1.87 2.82
C ILE A 85 -0.93 -1.58 1.48
N PHE A 86 -1.41 -0.51 0.86
CA PHE A 86 -0.98 -0.11 -0.48
C PHE A 86 0.27 0.75 -0.44
N ILE A 87 0.98 0.76 -1.57
CA ILE A 87 1.92 1.84 -1.83
C ILE A 87 1.06 3.10 -1.96
N LYS A 88 1.50 4.19 -1.34
CA LYS A 88 0.81 5.48 -1.30
C LYS A 88 1.48 6.50 -2.21
N GLU A 89 2.81 6.50 -2.24
CA GLU A 89 3.60 7.49 -2.97
C GLU A 89 4.94 6.90 -3.39
N THR A 90 5.46 7.38 -4.51
CA THR A 90 6.77 7.00 -5.03
C THR A 90 7.50 8.22 -5.57
N GLU A 91 8.78 8.32 -5.28
CA GLU A 91 9.63 9.45 -5.67
C GLU A 91 10.96 8.93 -6.20
N LEU A 92 11.43 9.47 -7.31
CA LEU A 92 12.79 9.20 -7.80
C LEU A 92 13.77 10.13 -7.07
N ILE A 93 14.66 9.54 -6.27
CA ILE A 93 15.71 10.24 -5.54
C ILE A 93 17.08 9.86 -6.13
N ASP A 94 18.03 10.80 -6.08
CA ASP A 94 19.43 10.59 -6.49
C ASP A 94 19.66 10.02 -7.90
N ASN A 95 18.64 10.09 -8.77
CA ASN A 95 18.59 9.51 -10.13
C ASN A 95 18.76 7.99 -10.23
N ASP A 96 18.97 7.27 -9.13
CA ASP A 96 19.25 5.83 -9.15
C ASP A 96 18.42 5.03 -8.15
N THR A 97 17.55 5.71 -7.39
CA THR A 97 16.82 5.10 -6.30
C THR A 97 15.37 5.58 -6.31
N ILE A 98 14.41 4.67 -6.22
CA ILE A 98 13.01 5.03 -6.02
C ILE A 98 12.67 4.89 -4.54
N ARG A 99 12.32 6.00 -3.90
CA ARG A 99 11.75 6.03 -2.56
C ARG A 99 10.26 5.74 -2.63
N ILE A 100 9.79 4.89 -1.73
CA ILE A 100 8.45 4.31 -1.73
C ILE A 100 7.88 4.47 -0.33
N TYR A 101 6.68 5.04 -0.26
CA TYR A 101 5.92 5.21 0.96
C TYR A 101 4.68 4.32 0.90
N ASN A 102 4.38 3.59 1.97
CA ASN A 102 3.12 2.86 2.09
C ASN A 102 2.08 3.61 2.94
N GLU A 103 0.87 3.07 3.03
CA GLU A 103 -0.22 3.64 3.85
C GLU A 103 0.10 3.72 5.34
N ASN A 104 1.08 2.95 5.83
CA ASN A 104 1.56 2.99 7.22
C ASN A 104 2.69 4.00 7.46
N ASP A 105 3.00 4.84 6.46
CA ASP A 105 4.13 5.78 6.48
C ASP A 105 5.50 5.10 6.68
N GLU A 106 5.59 3.82 6.33
CA GLU A 106 6.87 3.12 6.23
C GLU A 106 7.56 3.51 4.92
N ILE A 107 8.87 3.71 5.00
CA ILE A 107 9.70 4.20 3.90
C ILE A 107 10.60 3.06 3.41
N PHE A 108 10.66 2.87 2.10
CA PHE A 108 11.52 1.90 1.45
C PHE A 108 12.25 2.55 0.28
N ASP A 109 13.53 2.23 0.13
CA ASP A 109 14.34 2.65 -1.00
C ASP A 109 14.61 1.45 -1.91
N LEU A 110 14.32 1.60 -3.20
CA LEU A 110 14.59 0.63 -4.26
C LEU A 110 15.74 1.16 -5.14
N GLU A 111 16.91 0.55 -5.03
CA GLU A 111 18.07 0.84 -5.89
C GLU A 111 17.82 0.29 -7.31
N LEU A 112 17.94 1.13 -8.34
CA LEU A 112 17.60 0.79 -9.72
C LEU A 112 18.67 -0.04 -10.44
N ILE A 113 19.92 0.00 -9.97
CA ILE A 113 21.05 -0.71 -10.58
C ILE A 113 20.97 -2.21 -10.33
N ASN A 114 20.69 -2.60 -9.09
CA ASN A 114 20.72 -3.98 -8.62
C ASN A 114 19.34 -4.49 -8.15
N TYR A 115 18.32 -3.63 -8.14
CA TYR A 115 16.98 -3.91 -7.61
C TYR A 115 16.96 -4.30 -6.14
N LYS A 116 17.90 -3.78 -5.36
CA LYS A 116 17.96 -4.00 -3.92
C LYS A 116 16.95 -3.09 -3.22
N VAL A 117 16.19 -3.70 -2.30
CA VAL A 117 15.22 -2.99 -1.47
C VAL A 117 15.80 -2.82 -0.06
N LYS A 118 15.69 -1.61 0.49
CA LYS A 118 16.07 -1.28 1.86
C LYS A 118 14.91 -0.61 2.57
N LYS A 119 14.54 -1.09 3.76
CA LYS A 119 13.62 -0.38 4.64
C LYS A 119 14.38 0.71 5.39
N ILE A 120 13.88 1.95 5.30
CA ILE A 120 14.47 3.08 6.01
C ILE A 120 13.79 3.18 7.38
N LYS A 121 14.60 3.15 8.44
CA LYS A 121 14.10 3.41 9.79
C LYS A 121 13.88 4.91 9.92
N LYS A 122 12.69 5.32 10.37
CA LYS A 122 12.41 6.69 10.75
C LYS A 122 13.25 7.00 11.99
N THR A 123 14.29 7.83 11.85
CA THR A 123 15.01 8.37 13.00
C THR A 123 14.03 9.31 13.71
N THR A 124 13.57 8.89 14.89
CA THR A 124 12.78 9.73 15.81
C THR A 124 13.72 10.61 16.61
#